data_AF-A0A126UZT9-F1
#
_entry.id   AF-A0A126UZT9-F1
#
_cell.length_a   1.000
_cell.length_b   1.000
_cell.length_c   1.000
_cell.angle_alpha   90.00
_cell.angle_beta   90.00
_cell.angle_gamma   90.00
#
_symmetry.space_group_name_H-M   'P 1'
#
loop_
_entity.id
_entity.type
_entity.pdbx_description
1 polymer ?
#
loop_
_entity_poly.entity_id
_entity_poly.type
_entity_poly.pdbx_seq_one_letter_code
_entity_poly.pdbx_strand_id
1 'polypeptide(L)'
;MNEQSEGGRILCLSGTMHDKYAPSIYRAKSRSERVIYLGNKVNNNMISDVAPFRTLSTFLLRKLSAEDGLDSLSKKTASTALNKLKFQDRIGLKFRYSKGRKSDIADLVEPELFCSLTDIRLDNIEAIRGYITHLDAGDITLSDIKFIKEGETFGLADLSSGEKQYALSLLGMIYCGNPNCTVYFDEPENSLHPSWQMSIVKDLVEISDHLFPNSTIIVATHSPLITSSVRGAKVFTCNFPAEQLWGKSDLFGKPSDSVLRDQFNLYSSRSPEVYKCINRCLDLIARNQTTTLEFEEERDLLRSFDLQPNEDDPLHDVIQTILGIP
;
A
#
# COMPACT_ATOMS: atom_id res chain seq x y z
N MET A 1 -24.06 -22.85 17.84
CA MET A 1 -24.07 -21.39 18.03
C MET A 1 -22.88 -21.05 18.91
N ASN A 2 -21.78 -20.61 18.31
CA ASN A 2 -20.58 -20.21 19.04
C ASN A 2 -20.56 -18.68 19.18
N GLU A 3 -20.57 -18.21 20.42
CA GLU A 3 -20.42 -16.81 20.84
C GLU A 3 -18.97 -16.31 20.63
N GLN A 4 -18.50 -16.21 19.38
CA GLN A 4 -17.19 -15.61 19.06
C GLN A 4 -17.22 -14.55 17.95
N SER A 5 -18.39 -14.07 17.49
CA SER A 5 -18.48 -13.24 16.28
C SER A 5 -18.92 -11.77 16.47
N GLU A 6 -18.83 -11.19 17.68
CA GLU A 6 -19.26 -9.79 17.90
C GLU A 6 -18.12 -8.74 17.87
N GLY A 7 -16.85 -9.16 17.79
CA GLY A 7 -15.72 -8.23 17.69
C GLY A 7 -15.23 -8.05 16.25
N GLY A 8 -15.31 -6.82 15.73
CA GLY A 8 -14.62 -6.45 14.49
C GLY A 8 -13.11 -6.73 14.55
N ARG A 9 -12.54 -7.29 13.48
CA ARG A 9 -11.09 -7.56 13.38
C ARG A 9 -10.34 -6.28 13.03
N ILE A 10 -9.11 -6.14 13.54
CA ILE A 10 -8.20 -5.08 13.14
C ILE A 10 -7.17 -5.66 12.17
N LEU A 11 -7.06 -5.08 10.97
CA LEU A 11 -6.05 -5.42 9.98
C LEU A 11 -5.07 -4.25 9.86
N CYS A 12 -3.81 -4.46 10.20
CA CYS A 12 -2.75 -3.45 10.13
C CYS A 12 -1.87 -3.74 8.92
N LEU A 13 -1.96 -2.89 7.90
CA LEU A 13 -1.10 -2.86 6.72
C LEU A 13 -0.01 -1.79 6.91
N SER A 14 1.18 -2.06 6.41
CA SER A 14 2.29 -1.11 6.42
C SER A 14 2.94 -1.03 5.05
N GLY A 15 3.13 0.19 4.54
CA GLY A 15 3.97 0.46 3.38
C GLY A 15 5.43 0.72 3.71
N THR A 16 5.80 0.69 4.99
CA THR A 16 7.16 1.02 5.45
C THR A 16 7.76 -0.04 6.36
N MET A 17 9.07 -0.20 6.24
CA MET A 17 9.89 -1.01 7.14
C MET A 17 9.89 -0.45 8.58
N HIS A 18 9.62 0.85 8.74
CA HIS A 18 9.68 1.59 9.99
C HIS A 18 8.33 2.20 10.39
N ASP A 19 7.26 1.42 10.31
CA ASP A 19 5.91 1.85 10.72
C ASP A 19 5.82 2.35 12.17
N LYS A 20 4.71 2.97 12.54
CA LYS A 20 4.51 3.46 13.92
C LYS A 20 3.52 2.63 14.73
N TYR A 21 3.20 1.41 14.29
CA TYR A 21 2.36 0.50 15.06
C TYR A 21 2.95 0.19 16.44
N ALA A 22 2.10 0.19 17.46
CA ALA A 22 2.51 -0.07 18.84
C ALA A 22 3.14 -1.47 18.98
N PRO A 23 4.12 -1.67 19.90
CA PRO A 23 4.73 -2.97 20.13
C PRO A 23 3.73 -4.10 20.43
N SER A 24 2.60 -3.79 21.04
CA SER A 24 1.52 -4.77 21.28
C SER A 24 0.94 -5.35 19.99
N ILE A 25 1.01 -4.64 18.86
CA ILE A 25 0.46 -5.06 17.56
C ILE A 25 1.42 -6.04 16.87
N TYR A 26 2.69 -5.66 16.65
CA TYR A 26 3.63 -6.55 15.95
C TYR A 26 4.21 -7.67 16.84
N ARG A 27 4.05 -7.57 18.17
CA ARG A 27 4.34 -8.68 19.10
C ARG A 27 3.14 -9.57 19.38
N ALA A 28 1.93 -9.18 18.98
CA ALA A 28 0.80 -10.09 19.03
C ALA A 28 1.17 -11.31 18.17
N LYS A 29 1.20 -12.50 18.79
CA LYS A 29 1.46 -13.73 18.05
C LYS A 29 0.48 -13.79 16.89
N SER A 30 0.91 -14.31 15.72
CA SER A 30 0.11 -14.50 14.51
C SER A 30 -1.20 -15.32 14.69
N ARG A 31 -1.46 -15.79 15.92
CA ARG A 31 -2.64 -16.53 16.34
C ARG A 31 -3.77 -15.66 16.86
N SER A 32 -3.57 -14.35 17.07
CA SER A 32 -4.68 -13.46 17.43
C SER A 32 -5.60 -13.25 16.23
N GLU A 33 -6.80 -13.82 16.26
CA GLU A 33 -7.80 -13.59 15.20
C GLU A 33 -8.38 -12.18 15.22
N ARG A 34 -8.14 -11.42 16.29
CA ARG A 34 -8.67 -10.06 16.47
C ARG A 34 -7.77 -8.98 15.88
N VAL A 35 -6.45 -9.18 15.89
CA VAL A 35 -5.48 -8.19 15.37
C VAL A 35 -4.49 -8.90 14.46
N ILE A 36 -4.54 -8.56 13.18
CA ILE A 36 -3.65 -9.11 12.15
C ILE A 36 -2.69 -8.00 11.71
N TYR A 37 -1.40 -8.25 11.89
CA TYR A 37 -0.35 -7.35 11.45
C TYR A 37 0.36 -7.93 10.20
N LEU A 38 0.27 -7.19 9.10
CA LEU A 38 0.93 -7.46 7.83
C LEU A 38 1.98 -6.39 7.54
N GLY A 39 2.95 -6.25 8.46
CA GLY A 39 4.13 -5.42 8.24
C GLY A 39 5.42 -6.19 8.49
N ASN A 40 6.55 -5.53 8.20
CA ASN A 40 7.85 -6.20 8.12
C ASN A 40 8.54 -6.33 9.49
N LYS A 41 8.06 -5.65 10.53
CA LYS A 41 8.66 -5.75 11.87
C LYS A 41 8.31 -7.04 12.55
N VAL A 42 9.31 -7.66 13.16
CA VAL A 42 9.15 -8.85 13.99
C VAL A 42 9.76 -8.61 15.37
N ASN A 43 9.63 -9.60 16.25
CA ASN A 43 10.18 -9.54 17.61
C ASN A 43 11.66 -9.11 17.61
N ASN A 44 12.06 -8.41 18.69
CA ASN A 44 13.39 -7.80 18.87
C ASN A 44 13.73 -6.69 17.86
N ASN A 45 12.72 -6.00 17.29
CA ASN A 45 12.88 -4.93 16.31
C ASN A 45 13.63 -5.35 15.03
N MET A 46 13.65 -6.64 14.72
CA MET A 46 14.17 -7.11 13.44
C MET A 46 13.15 -6.82 12.32
N ILE A 47 13.65 -6.73 11.09
CA ILE A 47 12.84 -6.46 9.90
C ILE A 47 12.98 -7.65 8.95
N SER A 48 11.88 -8.11 8.38
CA SER A 48 11.86 -9.26 7.48
C SER A 48 10.79 -9.11 6.39
N ASP A 49 11.22 -9.14 5.14
CA ASP A 49 10.33 -9.02 3.98
C ASP A 49 9.33 -10.17 3.83
N VAL A 50 9.68 -11.36 4.33
CA VAL A 50 8.78 -12.53 4.28
C VAL A 50 7.83 -12.60 5.48
N ALA A 51 8.06 -11.81 6.54
CA ALA A 51 7.20 -11.80 7.73
C ALA A 51 5.72 -11.50 7.44
N PRO A 52 5.36 -10.45 6.69
CA PRO A 52 3.95 -10.21 6.38
C PRO A 52 3.34 -11.34 5.56
N PHE A 53 4.11 -11.96 4.66
CA PHE A 53 3.66 -13.11 3.86
C PHE A 53 3.51 -14.40 4.68
N ARG A 54 4.27 -14.60 5.77
CA ARG A 54 4.04 -15.69 6.73
C ARG A 54 2.68 -15.55 7.42
N THR A 55 2.33 -14.33 7.82
CA THR A 55 1.03 -14.06 8.42
C THR A 55 -0.07 -14.29 7.38
N LEU A 56 0.06 -13.68 6.20
CA LEU A 56 -0.88 -13.86 5.10
C LEU A 56 -1.10 -15.33 4.74
N SER A 57 -0.03 -16.12 4.55
CA SER A 57 -0.15 -17.52 4.13
C SER A 57 -0.92 -18.37 5.13
N THR A 58 -0.82 -18.07 6.44
CA THR A 58 -1.59 -18.77 7.47
C THR A 58 -3.10 -18.55 7.29
N PHE A 59 -3.53 -17.31 7.08
CA PHE A 59 -4.96 -17.00 6.87
C PHE A 59 -5.44 -17.47 5.50
N LEU A 60 -4.61 -17.31 4.48
CA LEU A 60 -4.87 -17.74 3.11
C LEU A 60 -5.13 -19.25 3.05
N LEU A 61 -4.22 -20.09 3.55
CA LEU A 61 -4.40 -21.55 3.53
C LEU A 61 -5.63 -22.01 4.31
N ARG A 62 -5.93 -21.37 5.46
CA ARG A 62 -7.15 -21.67 6.24
C ARG A 62 -8.42 -21.33 5.47
N LYS A 63 -8.46 -20.17 4.79
CA LYS A 63 -9.60 -19.82 3.93
C LYS A 63 -9.74 -20.76 2.74
N LEU A 64 -8.64 -21.17 2.11
CA LEU A 64 -8.69 -22.10 0.97
C LEU A 64 -9.14 -23.51 1.36
N SER A 65 -8.89 -23.94 2.61
CA SER A 65 -9.25 -25.28 3.11
C SER A 65 -10.54 -25.35 3.92
N ALA A 66 -11.23 -24.22 4.10
CA ALA A 66 -12.53 -24.14 4.75
C ALA A 66 -13.57 -25.00 3.99
N GLU A 67 -14.52 -25.59 4.71
CA GLU A 67 -15.55 -26.48 4.12
C GLU A 67 -16.41 -25.75 3.07
N ASP A 68 -16.75 -24.49 3.33
CA ASP A 68 -17.51 -23.65 2.39
C ASP A 68 -16.63 -23.09 1.25
N GLY A 69 -15.31 -23.26 1.34
CA GLY A 69 -14.31 -22.69 0.43
C GLY A 69 -14.37 -21.16 0.34
N LEU A 70 -13.78 -20.60 -0.73
CA LEU A 70 -14.02 -19.20 -1.10
C LEU A 70 -15.33 -19.08 -1.87
N ASP A 71 -16.17 -18.13 -1.46
CA ASP A 71 -17.37 -17.76 -2.20
C ASP A 71 -17.02 -17.19 -3.59
N SER A 72 -18.00 -17.18 -4.50
CA SER A 72 -17.79 -16.74 -5.89
C SER A 72 -17.32 -15.29 -6.01
N LEU A 73 -17.71 -14.42 -5.08
CA LEU A 73 -17.35 -13.00 -5.12
C LEU A 73 -15.90 -12.84 -4.66
N SER A 74 -15.49 -13.49 -3.58
CA SER A 74 -14.11 -13.56 -3.11
C SER A 74 -13.17 -14.06 -4.21
N LYS A 75 -13.54 -15.11 -4.96
CA LYS A 75 -12.77 -15.63 -6.10
C LYS A 75 -12.59 -14.60 -7.21
N LYS A 76 -13.69 -13.95 -7.62
CA LYS A 76 -13.65 -12.91 -8.67
C LYS A 76 -12.78 -11.72 -8.24
N THR A 77 -12.90 -11.31 -6.99
CA THR A 77 -12.12 -10.22 -6.41
C THR A 77 -10.63 -10.58 -6.36
N ALA A 78 -10.27 -11.78 -5.91
CA ALA A 78 -8.89 -12.27 -5.93
C ALA A 78 -8.31 -12.34 -7.34
N SER A 79 -9.06 -12.86 -8.32
CA SER A 79 -8.63 -12.89 -9.72
C SER A 79 -8.40 -11.48 -10.27
N THR A 80 -9.28 -10.54 -9.97
CA THR A 80 -9.16 -9.14 -10.40
C THR A 80 -7.90 -8.48 -9.79
N ALA A 81 -7.68 -8.69 -8.49
CA ALA A 81 -6.51 -8.20 -7.77
C ALA A 81 -5.18 -8.73 -8.36
N LEU A 82 -5.12 -10.02 -8.67
CA LEU A 82 -3.92 -10.66 -9.26
C LEU A 82 -3.67 -10.19 -10.69
N ASN A 83 -4.71 -10.14 -11.52
CA ASN A 83 -4.62 -9.68 -12.91
C ASN A 83 -4.12 -8.23 -13.00
N LYS A 84 -4.44 -7.38 -12.02
CA LYS A 84 -3.94 -5.99 -11.98
C LYS A 84 -2.41 -5.91 -11.88
N LEU A 85 -1.79 -6.90 -11.26
CA LEU A 85 -0.34 -7.05 -11.15
C LEU A 85 0.24 -8.00 -12.22
N LYS A 86 -0.62 -8.46 -13.16
CA LYS A 86 -0.30 -9.49 -14.16
C LYS A 86 0.13 -10.83 -13.54
N PHE A 87 -0.30 -11.11 -12.32
CA PHE A 87 -0.10 -12.40 -11.68
C PHE A 87 -1.22 -13.36 -12.07
N GLN A 88 -0.85 -14.62 -12.26
CA GLN A 88 -1.81 -15.72 -12.38
C GLN A 88 -2.45 -16.01 -11.03
N ASP A 89 -3.51 -16.80 -11.04
CA ASP A 89 -4.25 -17.20 -9.83
C ASP A 89 -3.52 -18.22 -8.96
N ARG A 90 -2.48 -18.86 -9.49
CA ARG A 90 -1.69 -19.86 -8.79
C ARG A 90 -0.45 -19.26 -8.16
N ILE A 91 -0.23 -19.57 -6.88
CA ILE A 91 0.95 -19.15 -6.11
C ILE A 91 1.73 -20.37 -5.61
N GLY A 92 3.04 -20.20 -5.42
CA GLY A 92 3.89 -21.18 -4.77
C GLY A 92 4.26 -20.72 -3.35
N LEU A 93 4.16 -21.60 -2.37
CA LEU A 93 4.57 -21.34 -0.98
C LEU A 93 5.75 -22.24 -0.67
N LYS A 94 6.91 -21.64 -0.34
CA LYS A 94 8.13 -22.37 -0.04
C LYS A 94 8.38 -22.40 1.46
N PHE A 95 8.49 -23.60 2.02
CA PHE A 95 8.65 -23.83 3.44
C PHE A 95 10.05 -24.31 3.80
N ARG A 96 10.51 -23.89 4.98
CA ARG A 96 11.71 -24.41 5.64
C ARG A 96 11.30 -25.20 6.87
N TYR A 97 11.85 -26.40 7.00
CA TYR A 97 11.71 -27.22 8.19
C TYR A 97 12.43 -26.60 9.39
N SER A 98 11.80 -26.70 10.56
CA SER A 98 12.44 -26.45 11.84
C SER A 98 13.56 -27.46 12.10
N LYS A 99 14.54 -27.05 12.93
CA LYS A 99 15.73 -27.85 13.20
C LYS A 99 15.35 -29.24 13.71
N GLY A 100 15.83 -30.29 13.04
CA GLY A 100 15.59 -31.68 13.42
C GLY A 100 14.24 -32.26 12.98
N ARG A 101 13.34 -31.48 12.34
CA ARG A 101 12.00 -31.97 11.95
C ARG A 101 11.93 -32.58 10.56
N LYS A 102 12.90 -32.29 9.68
CA LYS A 102 12.88 -32.75 8.28
C LYS A 102 12.74 -34.28 8.15
N SER A 103 13.48 -35.05 8.96
CA SER A 103 13.40 -36.52 8.94
C SER A 103 12.03 -37.07 9.30
N ASP A 104 11.26 -36.32 10.08
CA ASP A 104 10.02 -36.82 10.70
C ASP A 104 8.80 -36.57 9.82
N ILE A 105 8.86 -35.55 8.96
CA ILE A 105 7.68 -35.04 8.23
C ILE A 105 7.93 -34.80 6.73
N ALA A 106 9.12 -35.13 6.19
CA ALA A 106 9.41 -34.92 4.77
C ALA A 106 8.44 -35.65 3.84
N ASP A 107 7.94 -36.82 4.24
CA ASP A 107 6.95 -37.58 3.47
C ASP A 107 5.53 -37.02 3.57
N LEU A 108 5.28 -36.11 4.53
CA LEU A 108 3.97 -35.52 4.81
C LEU A 108 3.82 -34.11 4.24
N VAL A 109 4.92 -33.38 4.14
CA VAL A 109 4.95 -31.97 3.75
C VAL A 109 6.10 -31.74 2.79
N GLU A 110 5.80 -31.51 1.52
CA GLU A 110 6.81 -31.12 0.53
C GLU A 110 7.35 -29.70 0.81
N PRO A 111 8.60 -29.38 0.44
CA PRO A 111 9.18 -28.05 0.64
C PRO A 111 8.44 -26.93 -0.11
N GLU A 112 7.69 -27.25 -1.17
CA GLU A 112 6.91 -26.29 -1.94
C GLU A 112 5.48 -26.77 -2.13
N LEU A 113 4.52 -25.90 -1.81
CA LEU A 113 3.09 -26.10 -2.07
C LEU A 113 2.65 -25.10 -3.13
N PHE A 114 2.13 -25.58 -4.25
CA PHE A 114 1.42 -24.72 -5.19
C PHE A 114 -0.09 -24.85 -5.01
N CYS A 115 -0.78 -23.73 -4.88
CA CYS A 115 -2.23 -23.68 -4.73
C CYS A 115 -2.86 -22.56 -5.58
N SER A 116 -4.09 -22.77 -6.01
CA SER A 116 -4.92 -21.76 -6.66
C SER A 116 -5.62 -20.88 -5.63
N LEU A 117 -5.62 -19.58 -5.89
CA LEU A 117 -6.33 -18.57 -5.10
C LEU A 117 -7.81 -18.42 -5.50
N THR A 118 -8.23 -19.07 -6.59
CA THR A 118 -9.56 -18.88 -7.21
C THR A 118 -10.29 -20.20 -7.41
N ASP A 119 -9.59 -21.31 -7.68
CA ASP A 119 -10.17 -22.62 -7.95
C ASP A 119 -9.51 -23.73 -7.11
N ILE A 120 -9.99 -23.86 -5.88
CA ILE A 120 -9.55 -24.89 -4.93
C ILE A 120 -9.84 -26.33 -5.39
N ARG A 121 -10.68 -26.55 -6.41
CA ARG A 121 -10.94 -27.91 -6.93
C ARG A 121 -9.71 -28.50 -7.62
N LEU A 122 -8.78 -27.64 -8.03
CA LEU A 122 -7.51 -28.02 -8.63
C LEU A 122 -6.46 -28.39 -7.57
N ASP A 123 -6.75 -28.15 -6.28
CA ASP A 123 -5.82 -28.32 -5.18
C ASP A 123 -6.19 -29.52 -4.30
N ASN A 124 -5.17 -30.10 -3.67
CA ASN A 124 -5.37 -31.11 -2.64
C ASN A 124 -5.66 -30.44 -1.29
N ILE A 125 -6.94 -30.31 -0.94
CA ILE A 125 -7.40 -29.68 0.32
C ILE A 125 -6.84 -30.41 1.56
N GLU A 126 -6.73 -31.74 1.52
CA GLU A 126 -6.16 -32.51 2.62
C GLU A 126 -4.67 -32.20 2.81
N ALA A 127 -3.93 -32.06 1.72
CA ALA A 127 -2.55 -31.59 1.76
C ALA A 127 -2.48 -30.20 2.41
N ILE A 128 -3.30 -29.23 1.97
CA ILE A 128 -3.34 -27.87 2.56
C ILE A 128 -3.58 -27.94 4.08
N ARG A 129 -4.51 -28.79 4.54
CA ARG A 129 -4.78 -28.99 5.98
C ARG A 129 -3.56 -29.58 6.70
N GLY A 130 -2.80 -30.46 6.06
CA GLY A 130 -1.50 -30.95 6.55
C GLY A 130 -0.49 -29.82 6.76
N TYR A 131 -0.32 -28.95 5.75
CA TYR A 131 0.55 -27.76 5.88
C TYR A 131 0.13 -26.85 7.04
N ILE A 132 -1.18 -26.60 7.21
CA ILE A 132 -1.70 -25.78 8.32
C ILE A 132 -1.34 -26.41 9.66
N THR A 133 -1.51 -27.72 9.80
CA THR A 133 -1.20 -28.47 11.04
C THR A 133 0.27 -28.30 11.42
N HIS A 134 1.19 -28.47 10.46
CA HIS A 134 2.63 -28.33 10.70
C HIS A 134 3.08 -26.88 10.86
N LEU A 135 2.41 -25.91 10.24
CA LEU A 135 2.61 -24.48 10.52
C LEU A 135 2.22 -24.14 11.96
N ASP A 136 1.06 -24.64 12.41
CA ASP A 136 0.56 -24.40 13.77
C ASP A 136 1.43 -25.08 14.83
N ALA A 137 1.97 -26.27 14.53
CA ALA A 137 2.94 -26.95 15.38
C ALA A 137 4.33 -26.25 15.42
N GLY A 138 4.62 -25.37 14.46
CA GLY A 138 5.94 -24.74 14.31
C GLY A 138 6.99 -25.66 13.70
N ASP A 139 6.55 -26.73 13.03
CA ASP A 139 7.42 -27.70 12.36
C ASP A 139 8.03 -27.15 11.07
N ILE A 140 7.29 -26.25 10.41
CA ILE A 140 7.69 -25.56 9.19
C ILE A 140 7.45 -24.07 9.31
N THR A 141 8.17 -23.29 8.52
CA THR A 141 8.00 -21.84 8.40
C THR A 141 8.06 -21.41 6.95
N LEU A 142 7.22 -20.47 6.54
CA LEU A 142 7.33 -19.90 5.19
C LEU A 142 8.68 -19.18 5.06
N SER A 143 9.40 -19.52 4.00
CA SER A 143 10.70 -18.96 3.65
C SER A 143 10.65 -18.09 2.41
N ASP A 144 9.68 -18.33 1.52
CA ASP A 144 9.43 -17.53 0.33
C ASP A 144 8.00 -17.75 -0.18
N ILE A 145 7.47 -16.80 -0.93
CA ILE A 145 6.23 -16.92 -1.70
C ILE A 145 6.53 -16.57 -3.15
N LYS A 146 5.99 -17.36 -4.06
CA LYS A 146 6.22 -17.27 -5.49
C LYS A 146 4.95 -16.88 -6.23
N PHE A 147 5.06 -15.93 -7.13
CA PHE A 147 3.99 -15.48 -8.02
C PHE A 147 4.32 -15.90 -9.46
N ILE A 148 3.32 -16.27 -10.24
CA ILE A 148 3.51 -16.68 -11.64
C ILE A 148 3.06 -15.55 -12.56
N LYS A 149 3.91 -15.15 -13.50
CA LYS A 149 3.65 -14.09 -14.48
C LYS A 149 4.18 -14.54 -15.84
N GLU A 150 3.32 -14.50 -16.86
CA GLU A 150 3.70 -14.88 -18.23
C GLU A 150 4.33 -16.29 -18.34
N GLY A 151 3.98 -17.20 -17.42
CA GLY A 151 4.51 -18.57 -17.37
C GLY A 151 5.80 -18.73 -16.55
N GLU A 152 6.42 -17.63 -16.13
CA GLU A 152 7.61 -17.62 -15.27
C GLU A 152 7.23 -17.46 -13.80
N THR A 153 8.06 -17.99 -12.91
CA THR A 153 7.83 -17.99 -11.47
C THR A 153 8.82 -17.05 -10.77
N PHE A 154 8.31 -16.09 -10.01
CA PHE A 154 9.06 -15.04 -9.33
C PHE A 154 8.91 -15.18 -7.81
N GLY A 155 10.01 -15.34 -7.09
CA GLY A 155 10.02 -15.30 -5.63
C GLY A 155 9.95 -13.86 -5.12
N LEU A 156 9.93 -13.68 -3.79
CA LEU A 156 9.90 -12.34 -3.20
C LEU A 156 11.13 -11.49 -3.58
N ALA A 157 12.30 -12.10 -3.77
CA ALA A 157 13.51 -11.36 -4.13
C ALA A 157 13.45 -10.78 -5.55
N ASP A 158 12.66 -11.40 -6.44
CA ASP A 158 12.58 -11.04 -7.86
C ASP A 158 11.55 -9.93 -8.13
N LEU A 159 10.59 -9.75 -7.22
CA LEU A 159 9.56 -8.72 -7.33
C LEU A 159 10.07 -7.34 -6.93
N SER A 160 9.54 -6.30 -7.56
CA SER A 160 9.73 -4.92 -7.09
C SER A 160 9.09 -4.73 -5.69
N SER A 161 9.61 -3.77 -4.92
CA SER A 161 9.02 -3.42 -3.61
C SER A 161 7.55 -3.00 -3.74
N GLY A 162 7.23 -2.25 -4.79
CA GLY A 162 5.86 -1.87 -5.11
C GLY A 162 4.95 -3.07 -5.39
N GLU A 163 5.40 -4.05 -6.19
CA GLU A 163 4.60 -5.27 -6.49
C GLU A 163 4.32 -6.05 -5.21
N LYS A 164 5.33 -6.24 -4.35
CA LYS A 164 5.17 -6.91 -3.05
C LYS A 164 4.13 -6.22 -2.19
N GLN A 165 4.24 -4.90 -2.04
CA GLN A 165 3.35 -4.11 -1.19
C GLN A 165 1.91 -4.08 -1.72
N TYR A 166 1.73 -3.93 -3.03
CA TYR A 166 0.41 -3.93 -3.66
C TYR A 166 -0.25 -5.30 -3.51
N ALA A 167 0.47 -6.38 -3.84
CA ALA A 167 -0.02 -7.75 -3.70
C ALA A 167 -0.38 -8.07 -2.25
N LEU A 168 0.50 -7.74 -1.31
CA LEU A 168 0.27 -7.96 0.13
C LEU A 168 -0.96 -7.21 0.62
N SER A 169 -1.19 -5.97 0.18
CA SER A 169 -2.33 -5.16 0.60
C SER A 169 -3.65 -5.75 0.10
N LEU A 170 -3.73 -6.10 -1.19
CA LEU A 170 -4.95 -6.67 -1.78
C LEU A 170 -5.24 -8.06 -1.22
N LEU A 171 -4.25 -8.97 -1.24
CA LEU A 171 -4.41 -10.33 -0.73
C LEU A 171 -4.63 -10.32 0.80
N GLY A 172 -3.95 -9.42 1.51
CA GLY A 172 -4.16 -9.18 2.93
C GLY A 172 -5.61 -8.83 3.22
N MET A 173 -6.19 -7.88 2.50
CA MET A 173 -7.61 -7.54 2.66
C MET A 173 -8.51 -8.74 2.37
N ILE A 174 -8.33 -9.43 1.24
CA ILE A 174 -9.19 -10.55 0.80
C ILE A 174 -9.14 -11.75 1.78
N TYR A 175 -7.94 -12.14 2.21
CA TYR A 175 -7.74 -13.36 3.00
C TYR A 175 -7.73 -13.13 4.51
N CYS A 176 -7.30 -11.96 4.97
CA CYS A 176 -7.24 -11.61 6.38
C CYS A 176 -8.42 -10.74 6.84
N GLY A 177 -9.17 -10.11 5.93
CA GLY A 177 -10.36 -9.33 6.25
C GLY A 177 -11.56 -10.18 6.72
N ASN A 178 -12.46 -9.53 7.46
CA ASN A 178 -13.79 -10.04 7.83
C ASN A 178 -14.79 -8.87 7.88
N PRO A 179 -16.12 -9.14 7.91
CA PRO A 179 -17.11 -8.08 8.10
C PRO A 179 -16.90 -7.30 9.40
N ASN A 180 -17.26 -6.01 9.40
CA ASN A 180 -17.04 -5.07 10.52
C ASN A 180 -15.56 -4.91 10.92
N CYS A 181 -14.61 -5.12 10.00
CA CYS A 181 -13.19 -4.93 10.30
C CYS A 181 -12.78 -3.45 10.26
N THR A 182 -11.72 -3.12 11.00
CA THR A 182 -11.01 -1.85 10.88
C THR A 182 -9.65 -2.10 10.26
N VAL A 183 -9.42 -1.54 9.08
CA VAL A 183 -8.13 -1.60 8.39
C VAL A 183 -7.36 -0.33 8.69
N TYR A 184 -6.14 -0.46 9.20
CA TYR A 184 -5.17 0.62 9.28
C TYR A 184 -4.15 0.44 8.17
N PHE A 185 -3.81 1.51 7.45
CA PHE A 185 -2.75 1.50 6.45
C PHE A 185 -1.83 2.71 6.66
N ASP A 186 -0.62 2.44 7.10
CA ASP A 186 0.43 3.43 7.31
C ASP A 186 1.31 3.55 6.06
N GLU A 187 1.43 4.76 5.51
CA GLU A 187 2.26 5.13 4.36
C GLU A 187 2.10 4.23 3.12
N PRO A 188 0.87 4.01 2.62
CA PRO A 188 0.60 3.17 1.44
C PRO A 188 1.34 3.60 0.17
N GLU A 189 1.77 4.85 0.06
CA GLU A 189 2.47 5.40 -1.10
C GLU A 189 3.92 4.92 -1.25
N ASN A 190 4.53 4.46 -0.15
CA ASN A 190 5.94 4.08 -0.15
C ASN A 190 6.18 2.98 -1.18
N SER A 191 7.26 3.08 -1.95
CA SER A 191 7.61 2.16 -3.03
C SER A 191 6.59 2.00 -4.18
N LEU A 192 5.41 2.65 -4.12
CA LEU A 192 4.41 2.54 -5.18
C LEU A 192 4.65 3.55 -6.29
N HIS A 193 4.54 3.08 -7.53
CA HIS A 193 4.46 3.96 -8.70
C HIS A 193 3.25 4.92 -8.57
N PRO A 194 3.32 6.18 -9.05
CA PRO A 194 2.22 7.16 -8.94
C PRO A 194 0.85 6.64 -9.39
N SER A 195 0.78 5.86 -10.48
CA SER A 195 -0.47 5.24 -10.94
C SER A 195 -1.08 4.26 -9.94
N TRP A 196 -0.24 3.58 -9.17
CA TRP A 196 -0.66 2.66 -8.10
C TRP A 196 -1.07 3.40 -6.83
N GLN A 197 -0.42 4.52 -6.51
CA GLN A 197 -0.86 5.41 -5.43
C GLN A 197 -2.29 5.89 -5.67
N MET A 198 -2.63 6.32 -6.90
CA MET A 198 -3.99 6.72 -7.27
C MET A 198 -5.02 5.58 -7.26
N SER A 199 -4.62 4.33 -6.98
CA SER A 199 -5.51 3.18 -7.09
C SER A 199 -5.60 2.35 -5.81
N ILE A 200 -4.54 2.24 -5.02
CA ILE A 200 -4.44 1.25 -3.93
C ILE A 200 -5.56 1.37 -2.89
N VAL A 201 -5.86 2.57 -2.42
CA VAL A 201 -6.94 2.77 -1.43
C VAL A 201 -8.31 2.53 -2.05
N LYS A 202 -8.50 2.96 -3.31
CA LYS A 202 -9.74 2.69 -4.05
C LYS A 202 -9.99 1.18 -4.19
N ASP A 203 -8.98 0.41 -4.57
CA ASP A 203 -9.10 -1.04 -4.68
C ASP A 203 -9.45 -1.69 -3.34
N LEU A 204 -8.85 -1.23 -2.23
CA LEU A 204 -9.18 -1.72 -0.89
C LEU A 204 -10.62 -1.40 -0.50
N VAL A 205 -11.12 -0.22 -0.83
CA VAL A 205 -12.52 0.17 -0.64
C VAL A 205 -13.44 -0.74 -1.47
N GLU A 206 -13.14 -0.98 -2.75
CA GLU A 206 -13.92 -1.88 -3.60
C GLU A 206 -13.94 -3.32 -3.05
N ILE A 207 -12.81 -3.84 -2.58
CA ILE A 207 -12.75 -5.14 -1.91
C ILE A 207 -13.61 -5.13 -0.64
N SER A 208 -13.52 -4.06 0.17
CA SER A 208 -14.29 -3.91 1.39
C SER A 208 -15.79 -3.89 1.13
N ASP A 209 -16.25 -3.09 0.17
CA ASP A 209 -17.67 -2.95 -0.16
C ASP A 209 -18.26 -4.28 -0.67
N HIS A 210 -17.47 -5.07 -1.39
CA HIS A 210 -17.90 -6.37 -1.90
C HIS A 210 -17.86 -7.49 -0.86
N LEU A 211 -16.80 -7.56 -0.05
CA LEU A 211 -16.53 -8.74 0.79
C LEU A 211 -16.78 -8.51 2.28
N PHE A 212 -16.64 -7.28 2.77
CA PHE A 212 -16.58 -6.95 4.18
C PHE A 212 -17.45 -5.72 4.50
N PRO A 213 -18.79 -5.89 4.50
CA PRO A 213 -19.68 -4.78 4.81
C PRO A 213 -19.43 -4.23 6.21
N ASN A 214 -19.71 -2.93 6.37
CA ASN A 214 -19.52 -2.16 7.60
C ASN A 214 -18.07 -2.07 8.09
N SER A 215 -17.10 -2.33 7.24
CA SER A 215 -15.69 -2.14 7.56
C SER A 215 -15.26 -0.68 7.40
N THR A 216 -14.23 -0.28 8.15
CA THR A 216 -13.66 1.07 8.13
C THR A 216 -12.19 0.98 7.73
N ILE A 217 -11.76 1.82 6.78
CA ILE A 217 -10.35 1.91 6.37
C ILE A 217 -9.81 3.27 6.82
N ILE A 218 -8.74 3.25 7.60
CA ILE A 218 -8.04 4.43 8.12
C ILE A 218 -6.64 4.44 7.51
N VAL A 219 -6.33 5.50 6.77
CA VAL A 219 -5.08 5.64 6.04
C VAL A 219 -4.31 6.85 6.58
N ALA A 220 -3.03 6.64 6.92
CA ALA A 220 -2.08 7.71 7.16
C ALA A 220 -1.20 7.86 5.91
N THR A 221 -1.19 9.03 5.29
CA THR A 221 -0.49 9.28 4.02
C THR A 221 -0.07 10.73 3.89
N HIS A 222 1.07 10.94 3.25
CA HIS A 222 1.56 12.22 2.76
C HIS A 222 1.34 12.40 1.24
N SER A 223 0.75 11.40 0.57
CA SER A 223 0.55 11.44 -0.88
C SER A 223 -0.73 12.19 -1.29
N PRO A 224 -0.62 13.32 -2.02
CA PRO A 224 -1.79 13.99 -2.61
C PRO A 224 -2.49 13.12 -3.68
N LEU A 225 -1.78 12.16 -4.28
CA LEU A 225 -2.35 11.24 -5.27
C LEU A 225 -3.30 10.24 -4.63
N ILE A 226 -3.02 9.82 -3.40
CA ILE A 226 -3.91 8.95 -2.65
C ILE A 226 -5.16 9.71 -2.24
N THR A 227 -5.00 10.88 -1.61
CA THR A 227 -6.14 11.65 -1.10
C THR A 227 -7.07 12.16 -2.21
N SER A 228 -6.54 12.44 -3.41
CA SER A 228 -7.35 12.85 -4.58
C SER A 228 -8.06 11.69 -5.31
N SER A 229 -7.71 10.43 -5.02
CA SER A 229 -8.25 9.27 -5.77
C SER A 229 -9.41 8.55 -5.07
N VAL A 230 -9.64 8.81 -3.79
CA VAL A 230 -10.67 8.11 -3.01
C VAL A 230 -12.03 8.80 -3.18
N ARG A 231 -12.97 8.12 -3.82
CA ARG A 231 -14.35 8.59 -4.03
C ARG A 231 -15.26 8.07 -2.92
N GLY A 232 -16.20 8.88 -2.45
CA GLY A 232 -17.34 8.36 -1.67
C GLY A 232 -17.99 9.39 -0.78
N ALA A 233 -19.27 9.14 -0.44
CA ALA A 233 -20.02 10.00 0.48
C ALA A 233 -19.51 9.90 1.94
N LYS A 234 -18.76 8.84 2.27
CA LYS A 234 -18.24 8.52 3.60
C LYS A 234 -16.71 8.58 3.67
N VAL A 235 -16.11 9.50 2.92
CA VAL A 235 -14.66 9.77 2.99
C VAL A 235 -14.44 11.00 3.85
N PHE A 236 -13.55 10.88 4.82
CA PHE A 236 -13.22 11.95 5.75
C PHE A 236 -11.71 12.16 5.76
N THR A 237 -11.30 13.41 5.95
CA THR A 237 -9.90 13.82 6.10
C THR A 237 -9.70 14.48 7.45
N CYS A 238 -8.51 14.26 8.02
CA CYS A 238 -8.07 14.88 9.26
C CYS A 238 -6.63 15.31 9.09
N ASN A 239 -6.31 16.54 9.48
CA ASN A 239 -4.99 17.12 9.28
C ASN A 239 -4.22 17.01 10.59
N PHE A 240 -2.90 16.77 10.50
CA PHE A 240 -2.01 16.77 11.66
C PHE A 240 -0.91 17.81 11.41
N PRO A 241 -0.57 18.70 12.37
CA PRO A 241 -1.07 18.80 13.75
C PRO A 241 -2.33 19.67 13.93
N ALA A 242 -2.79 20.36 12.88
CA ALA A 242 -3.86 21.35 12.96
C ALA A 242 -5.26 20.73 12.92
N GLU A 243 -6.11 21.11 13.89
CA GLU A 243 -7.55 20.77 13.99
C GLU A 243 -7.85 19.27 13.84
N GLN A 244 -7.64 18.49 14.91
CA GLN A 244 -7.90 17.03 15.03
C GLN A 244 -9.38 16.60 14.82
N LEU A 245 -10.14 17.34 14.04
CA LEU A 245 -11.51 17.09 13.68
C LEU A 245 -11.56 16.47 12.28
N TRP A 246 -12.26 15.34 12.18
CA TRP A 246 -12.55 14.72 10.89
C TRP A 246 -13.57 15.57 10.13
N GLY A 247 -13.17 16.08 8.98
CA GLY A 247 -14.04 16.76 8.02
C GLY A 247 -14.43 15.84 6.87
N LYS A 248 -15.58 16.07 6.25
CA LYS A 248 -15.93 15.37 5.00
C LYS A 248 -14.93 15.78 3.92
N SER A 249 -14.32 14.81 3.25
CA SER A 249 -13.33 15.08 2.20
C SER A 249 -13.99 15.63 0.94
N ASP A 250 -13.41 16.68 0.38
CA ASP A 250 -13.75 17.25 -0.93
C ASP A 250 -12.60 17.11 -1.95
N LEU A 251 -11.58 16.30 -1.61
CA LEU A 251 -10.34 16.21 -2.37
C LEU A 251 -10.44 15.36 -3.65
N PHE A 252 -11.47 14.52 -3.76
CA PHE A 252 -11.64 13.61 -4.88
C PHE A 252 -11.64 14.35 -6.23
N GLY A 253 -10.72 13.98 -7.12
CA GLY A 253 -10.57 14.56 -8.44
C GLY A 253 -9.87 15.94 -8.49
N LYS A 254 -9.47 16.50 -7.34
CA LYS A 254 -8.66 17.73 -7.33
C LYS A 254 -7.25 17.44 -7.89
N PRO A 255 -6.65 18.37 -8.64
CA PRO A 255 -5.25 18.27 -9.06
C PRO A 255 -4.31 18.18 -7.86
N SER A 256 -3.20 17.45 -8.00
CA SER A 256 -2.20 17.28 -6.93
C SER A 256 -1.72 18.61 -6.35
N ASP A 257 -1.50 19.64 -7.18
CA ASP A 257 -1.07 20.96 -6.73
C ASP A 257 -2.11 21.65 -5.83
N SER A 258 -3.40 21.49 -6.12
CA SER A 258 -4.46 22.01 -5.26
C SER A 258 -4.51 21.28 -3.92
N VAL A 259 -4.34 19.96 -3.94
CA VAL A 259 -4.26 19.17 -2.70
C VAL A 259 -3.01 19.53 -1.90
N LEU A 260 -1.85 19.65 -2.54
CA LEU A 260 -0.59 20.07 -1.90
C LEU A 260 -0.76 21.42 -1.20
N ARG A 261 -1.41 22.39 -1.87
CA ARG A 261 -1.69 23.69 -1.28
C ARG A 261 -2.70 23.60 -0.12
N ASP A 262 -3.88 23.06 -0.39
CA ASP A 262 -5.02 23.13 0.52
C ASP A 262 -4.85 22.21 1.75
N GLN A 263 -4.19 21.07 1.57
CA GLN A 263 -4.04 20.02 2.59
C GLN A 263 -2.65 20.02 3.25
N PHE A 264 -1.59 20.26 2.47
CA PHE A 264 -0.21 20.13 2.92
C PHE A 264 0.49 21.49 3.10
N ASN A 265 -0.21 22.61 2.89
CA ASN A 265 0.35 23.98 2.95
C ASN A 265 1.57 24.18 2.03
N LEU A 266 1.62 23.44 0.92
CA LEU A 266 2.66 23.52 -0.11
C LEU A 266 2.11 24.29 -1.32
N TYR A 267 2.42 25.58 -1.37
CA TYR A 267 1.90 26.52 -2.38
C TYR A 267 2.57 26.41 -3.77
N SER A 268 3.58 25.56 -3.91
CA SER A 268 4.26 25.31 -5.18
C SER A 268 4.85 23.91 -5.21
N SER A 269 4.68 23.21 -6.33
CA SER A 269 5.35 21.94 -6.65
C SER A 269 6.73 22.14 -7.28
N ARG A 270 7.15 23.40 -7.52
CA ARG A 270 8.50 23.73 -8.00
C ARG A 270 9.53 23.66 -6.87
N SER A 271 10.80 23.60 -7.26
CA SER A 271 11.89 23.69 -6.29
C SER A 271 11.80 25.01 -5.49
N PRO A 272 12.12 24.99 -4.18
CA PRO A 272 12.06 26.19 -3.34
C PRO A 272 12.93 27.34 -3.86
N GLU A 273 14.04 27.03 -4.52
CA GLU A 273 14.96 28.01 -5.11
C GLU A 273 14.32 28.77 -6.26
N VAL A 274 13.74 28.04 -7.23
CA VAL A 274 13.05 28.63 -8.38
C VAL A 274 11.84 29.45 -7.91
N TYR A 275 11.03 28.89 -7.01
CA TYR A 275 9.85 29.58 -6.47
C TYR A 275 10.21 30.89 -5.75
N LYS A 276 11.26 30.89 -4.93
CA LYS A 276 11.72 32.11 -4.23
C LYS A 276 12.23 33.16 -5.21
N CYS A 277 13.03 32.75 -6.19
CA CYS A 277 13.58 33.66 -7.19
C CYS A 277 12.46 34.31 -8.03
N ILE A 278 11.51 33.52 -8.55
CA ILE A 278 10.35 34.04 -9.29
C ILE A 278 9.56 35.04 -8.43
N ASN A 279 9.26 34.72 -7.17
CA ASN A 279 8.51 35.63 -6.31
C ASN A 279 9.27 36.92 -5.98
N ARG A 280 10.60 36.88 -5.84
CA ARG A 280 11.41 38.09 -5.66
C ARG A 280 11.36 38.97 -6.91
N CYS A 281 11.53 38.39 -8.08
CA CYS A 281 11.37 39.11 -9.36
C CYS A 281 9.98 39.76 -9.46
N LEU A 282 8.91 39.03 -9.12
CA LEU A 282 7.55 39.54 -9.12
C LEU A 282 7.33 40.68 -8.10
N ASP A 283 7.87 40.59 -6.88
CA ASP A 283 7.78 41.66 -5.87
C ASP A 283 8.52 42.93 -6.33
N LEU A 284 9.71 42.79 -6.93
CA LEU A 284 10.47 43.91 -7.49
C LEU A 284 9.74 44.55 -8.68
N ILE A 285 9.11 43.74 -9.56
CA ILE A 285 8.26 44.25 -10.64
C ILE A 285 7.06 45.01 -10.07
N ALA A 286 6.36 44.44 -9.08
CA ALA A 286 5.20 45.07 -8.47
C ALA A 286 5.52 46.43 -7.80
N ARG A 287 6.76 46.59 -7.32
CA ARG A 287 7.29 47.85 -6.75
C ARG A 287 7.88 48.80 -7.79
N ASN A 288 7.81 48.47 -9.09
CA ASN A 288 8.46 49.20 -10.18
C ASN A 288 9.98 49.36 -10.01
N GLN A 289 10.65 48.35 -9.42
CA GLN A 289 12.09 48.33 -9.15
C GLN A 289 12.88 47.50 -10.19
N THR A 290 12.36 47.40 -11.41
CA THR A 290 12.93 46.57 -12.50
C THR A 290 14.27 47.05 -13.04
N THR A 291 14.71 48.27 -12.69
CA THR A 291 16.01 48.84 -13.08
C THR A 291 17.06 48.76 -11.97
N THR A 292 16.72 48.16 -10.83
CA THR A 292 17.64 48.02 -9.70
C THR A 292 18.65 46.89 -9.96
N LEU A 293 19.84 47.02 -9.36
CA LEU A 293 20.85 45.95 -9.40
C LEU A 293 20.30 44.64 -8.82
N GLU A 294 19.46 44.73 -7.78
CA GLU A 294 18.82 43.59 -7.13
C GLU A 294 17.92 42.80 -8.11
N PHE A 295 17.16 43.50 -8.97
CA PHE A 295 16.36 42.84 -10.00
C PHE A 295 17.23 42.17 -11.07
N GLU A 296 18.30 42.83 -11.50
CA GLU A 296 19.25 42.27 -12.47
C GLU A 296 19.93 41.00 -11.93
N GLU A 297 20.35 41.01 -10.67
CA GLU A 297 20.95 39.85 -9.99
C GLU A 297 19.95 38.67 -9.86
N GLU A 298 18.72 38.92 -9.42
CA GLU A 298 17.69 37.87 -9.32
C GLU A 298 17.27 37.36 -10.71
N ARG A 299 17.20 38.24 -11.71
CA ARG A 299 16.91 37.84 -13.09
C ARG A 299 18.01 36.97 -13.67
N ASP A 300 19.28 37.32 -13.46
CA ASP A 300 20.41 36.50 -13.91
C ASP A 300 20.48 35.16 -13.18
N LEU A 301 20.12 35.12 -11.89
CA LEU A 301 19.95 33.88 -11.15
C LEU A 301 18.84 33.01 -11.78
N LEU A 302 17.66 33.57 -12.06
CA LEU A 302 16.58 32.84 -12.74
C LEU A 302 17.02 32.32 -14.11
N ARG A 303 17.78 33.13 -14.85
CA ARG A 303 18.35 32.80 -16.16
C ARG A 303 19.35 31.64 -16.06
N SER A 304 20.13 31.59 -14.98
CA SER A 304 21.10 30.51 -14.70
C SER A 304 20.47 29.15 -14.43
N PHE A 305 19.20 29.11 -14.04
CA PHE A 305 18.47 27.85 -13.85
C PHE A 305 18.12 27.14 -15.16
N ASP A 306 18.27 27.82 -16.31
CA ASP A 306 18.02 27.29 -17.66
C ASP A 306 16.67 26.55 -17.76
N LEU A 307 15.63 27.19 -17.21
CA LEU A 307 14.29 26.62 -17.21
C LEU A 307 13.71 26.62 -18.63
N GLN A 308 13.22 25.47 -19.08
CA GLN A 308 12.48 25.33 -20.35
C GLN A 308 11.02 24.96 -20.07
N PRO A 309 10.21 25.89 -19.50
CA PRO A 309 8.80 25.63 -19.27
C PRO A 309 8.09 25.42 -20.62
N ASN A 310 7.26 24.38 -20.73
CA ASN A 310 6.39 24.17 -21.88
C ASN A 310 5.24 25.20 -21.89
N GLU A 311 4.53 25.32 -23.02
CA GLU A 311 3.40 26.26 -23.16
C GLU A 311 2.25 25.96 -22.16
N ASP A 312 2.11 24.70 -21.73
CA ASP A 312 1.10 24.29 -20.74
C ASP A 312 1.48 24.66 -19.30
N ASP A 313 2.70 25.16 -19.06
CA ASP A 313 3.15 25.57 -17.74
C ASP A 313 2.42 26.86 -17.30
N PRO A 314 1.72 26.86 -16.16
CA PRO A 314 0.99 28.06 -15.69
C PRO A 314 1.87 29.30 -15.47
N LEU A 315 3.19 29.13 -15.32
CA LEU A 315 4.14 30.23 -15.16
C LEU A 315 5.00 30.46 -16.42
N HIS A 316 4.68 29.86 -17.57
CA HIS A 316 5.40 30.04 -18.83
C HIS A 316 5.56 31.53 -19.16
N ASP A 317 4.43 32.24 -19.34
CA ASP A 317 4.41 33.67 -19.71
C ASP A 317 5.10 34.55 -18.67
N VAL A 318 4.97 34.19 -17.39
CA VAL A 318 5.59 34.91 -16.28
C VAL A 318 7.11 34.83 -16.37
N ILE A 319 7.65 33.63 -16.60
CA ILE A 319 9.10 33.41 -16.72
C ILE A 319 9.64 34.12 -17.96
N GLN A 320 8.95 34.01 -19.11
CA GLN A 320 9.33 34.71 -20.34
C GLN A 320 9.40 36.23 -20.13
N THR A 321 8.38 36.78 -19.48
CA THR A 321 8.29 38.21 -19.16
C THR A 321 9.43 38.68 -18.27
N ILE A 322 9.76 37.91 -17.21
CA ILE A 322 10.87 38.26 -16.30
C ILE A 322 12.22 38.22 -17.04
N LEU A 323 12.42 37.21 -17.88
CA LEU A 323 13.70 37.01 -18.58
C LEU A 323 13.88 37.95 -19.78
N GLY A 324 12.80 38.54 -20.28
CA GLY A 324 12.80 39.41 -21.46
C GLY A 324 13.01 38.64 -22.76
N ILE A 325 12.58 37.38 -22.79
CA ILE A 325 12.64 36.51 -23.96
C ILE A 325 11.30 36.68 -24.72
N PRO A 326 11.33 36.88 -26.04
CA PRO A 326 10.15 37.21 -26.85
C PRO A 326 9.14 36.08 -26.99
#